data_AF-A0A2V5X2V7-F1
#
_entry.id   AF-A0A2V5X2V7-F1
#
_cell.length_a   1.000
_cell.length_b   1.000
_cell.length_c   1.000
_cell.angle_alpha   90.00
_cell.angle_beta   90.00
_cell.angle_gamma   90.00
#
_symmetry.space_group_name_H-M   'P 1'
#
loop_
_entity.id
_entity.type
_entity.pdbx_description
1 polymer ?
#
loop_
_entity_poly.entity_id
_entity_poly.type
_entity_poly.pdbx_seq_one_letter_code
_entity_poly.pdbx_strand_id
1 'polypeptide(L)'
;MIVNFSADLPSFCAKSPGKTSARSSPAFVLLLLAIWIGAWLPSPSVEGAVAQPIATPADRANHGKRVPSISATPERVAINIERGSTEIRWDTGDQSVGFVFVSVNGGKPGLFATASKGSRVLSWIGVGSYVFELCGDAERQTLLAGVTVSGISAPQVSPLTALWQSRAVRWVLGVVVVAVLYVAIYLSAPGAIPKGFRAEPSTSPRQLHVARNLLIGVAVFTCLDGAIFHTGLYTSILAPASYAGRMATLARAEKQRVSSGLKEVLVVGDSRIAEGFSAAAADKLGSAARFKFLSLAEPGSSIDIWYYALREVDPAARRYSAIVIPYGYGSEQSHIQLFKISMAAPLLHYSDCFDFPSGFQQWSDRFRAFTACIFRGSALQSDVVDLLEHPIVRAKSIQLGQKRLAARAIYKGRDSDITGTSYDPKTGQITFPPRLTEAQREAIRYSLAPPSQSATHHLMELQRVWIQRILDRYSGSPTAIILMPMPRGPFGGGSQFSLAYGTFFGGIAVHKPILLLPEHTFDFLESPQYYFDGYHLNGKGRQKFTEAVVAELVTRLQSADSTHLASDPE
;
A
#
# COMPACT_ATOMS: atom_id res chain seq x y z
N MET A 1 22.21 -3.99 0.02
CA MET A 1 22.47 -2.54 0.04
C MET A 1 21.42 -1.93 0.94
N ILE A 2 21.85 -1.61 2.15
CA ILE A 2 21.04 -1.23 3.31
C ILE A 2 20.58 0.21 3.11
N VAL A 3 19.28 0.46 3.19
CA VAL A 3 18.74 1.82 3.07
C VAL A 3 18.91 2.49 4.43
N ASN A 4 19.96 3.30 4.55
CA ASN A 4 20.17 4.21 5.67
C ASN A 4 19.02 5.22 5.72
N PHE A 5 18.30 5.25 6.83
CA PHE A 5 17.11 6.10 7.01
C PHE A 5 17.41 7.43 7.71
N SER A 6 18.67 7.88 7.82
CA SER A 6 18.95 9.09 8.62
C SER A 6 20.22 9.87 8.27
N ALA A 7 20.84 9.69 7.10
CA ALA A 7 22.11 10.36 6.83
C ALA A 7 22.35 10.74 5.36
N ASP A 8 21.34 11.27 4.65
CA ASP A 8 21.56 12.01 3.40
C ASP A 8 20.39 12.99 3.18
N LEU A 9 20.43 14.11 3.90
CA LEU A 9 19.70 15.33 3.54
C LEU A 9 20.70 16.25 2.82
N PRO A 10 20.59 16.46 1.50
CA PRO A 10 21.35 17.51 0.86
C PRO A 10 20.83 18.87 1.35
N SER A 11 21.72 19.66 1.93
CA SER A 11 21.54 21.08 2.20
C SER A 11 21.27 21.81 0.88
N PHE A 12 20.01 22.11 0.58
CA PHE A 12 19.65 23.01 -0.51
C PHE A 12 19.64 24.45 -0.01
N CYS A 13 20.82 25.06 -0.03
CA CYS A 13 20.98 26.50 0.06
C CYS A 13 20.49 27.12 -1.26
N ALA A 14 19.31 27.74 -1.24
CA ALA A 14 18.70 28.36 -2.41
C ALA A 14 19.52 29.59 -2.86
N LYS A 15 20.30 29.45 -3.94
CA LYS A 15 20.74 30.59 -4.76
C LYS A 15 19.74 30.81 -5.89
N SER A 16 19.23 32.03 -5.97
CA SER A 16 18.32 32.53 -7.02
C SER A 16 18.86 32.27 -8.43
N PRO A 17 18.07 31.73 -9.39
CA PRO A 17 18.48 31.63 -10.77
C PRO A 17 18.18 32.95 -11.51
N GLY A 18 19.23 33.51 -12.11
CA GLY A 18 19.15 34.63 -13.04
C GLY A 18 18.35 34.28 -14.30
N LYS A 19 17.64 35.28 -14.81
CA LYS A 19 16.83 35.24 -16.03
C LYS A 19 17.64 34.74 -17.22
N THR A 20 17.25 33.61 -17.81
CA THR A 20 17.63 33.24 -19.18
C THR A 20 16.36 33.01 -20.01
N SER A 21 16.26 33.74 -21.11
CA SER A 21 15.15 33.73 -22.05
C SER A 21 15.17 32.43 -22.87
N ALA A 22 14.07 31.68 -22.84
CA ALA A 22 13.88 30.48 -23.65
C ALA A 22 13.64 30.86 -25.12
N ARG A 23 14.67 30.75 -25.96
CA ARG A 23 14.48 30.54 -27.41
C ARG A 23 14.34 29.04 -27.65
N SER A 24 13.20 28.63 -28.21
CA SER A 24 12.91 27.27 -28.65
C SER A 24 13.95 26.82 -29.69
N SER A 25 14.85 25.91 -29.30
CA SER A 25 15.85 25.35 -30.19
C SER A 25 15.26 24.19 -31.01
N PRO A 26 15.48 24.13 -32.34
CA PRO A 26 15.02 23.03 -33.22
C PRO A 26 15.51 21.63 -32.79
N ALA A 27 16.48 21.57 -31.87
CA ALA A 27 16.94 20.35 -31.22
C ALA A 27 15.82 19.60 -30.47
N PHE A 28 14.83 20.29 -29.90
CA PHE A 28 13.73 19.65 -29.17
C PHE A 28 12.77 18.90 -30.10
N VAL A 29 12.57 19.42 -31.32
CA VAL A 29 11.73 18.79 -32.35
C VAL A 29 12.43 17.57 -32.94
N LEU A 30 13.75 17.64 -33.16
CA LEU A 30 14.55 16.52 -33.65
C LEU A 30 14.65 15.37 -32.63
N LEU A 31 14.69 15.69 -31.33
CA LEU A 31 14.67 14.69 -30.26
C LEU A 31 13.35 13.91 -30.22
N LEU A 32 12.21 14.59 -30.40
CA LEU A 32 10.90 13.94 -30.49
C LEU A 32 10.78 13.06 -31.74
N LEU A 33 11.37 13.48 -32.87
CA LEU A 33 11.40 12.69 -34.11
C LEU A 33 12.27 11.43 -33.98
N ALA A 34 13.41 11.52 -33.29
CA ALA A 34 14.29 10.37 -33.05
C ALA A 34 13.63 9.32 -32.13
N ILE A 35 12.89 9.76 -31.10
CA ILE A 35 12.08 8.89 -30.24
C ILE A 35 10.97 8.22 -31.05
N TRP A 36 10.40 8.92 -32.05
CA TRP A 36 9.38 8.39 -32.95
C TRP A 36 9.90 7.26 -33.86
N ILE A 37 11.13 7.37 -34.38
CA ILE A 37 11.75 6.36 -35.27
C ILE A 37 12.24 5.13 -34.47
N GLY A 38 12.78 5.32 -33.26
CA GLY A 38 13.23 4.22 -32.41
C GLY A 38 12.08 3.29 -31.96
N ALA A 39 10.84 3.77 -31.96
CA ALA A 39 9.65 3.00 -31.62
C ALA A 39 9.13 2.07 -32.74
N TRP A 40 9.74 2.11 -33.94
CA TRP A 40 9.32 1.33 -35.12
C TRP A 40 10.16 0.08 -35.40
N LEU A 41 11.25 -0.17 -34.65
CA LEU A 41 12.11 -1.34 -34.85
C LEU A 41 11.70 -2.50 -33.92
N PRO A 42 11.44 -3.71 -34.46
CA PRO A 42 11.18 -4.89 -33.64
C PRO A 42 12.48 -5.41 -33.01
N SER A 43 12.45 -5.72 -31.71
CA SER A 43 13.54 -6.42 -31.00
C SER A 43 13.55 -7.92 -31.34
N PRO A 44 14.72 -8.57 -31.41
CA PRO A 44 14.83 -9.98 -31.77
C PRO A 44 14.32 -10.90 -30.64
N SER A 45 13.52 -11.89 -31.01
CA SER A 45 13.02 -12.95 -30.15
C SER A 45 14.15 -13.89 -29.72
N VAL A 46 14.33 -14.07 -28.41
CA VAL A 46 15.18 -15.14 -27.87
C VAL A 46 14.27 -16.26 -27.39
N GLU A 47 14.25 -17.33 -28.17
CA GLU A 47 13.57 -18.59 -27.89
C GLU A 47 14.41 -19.40 -26.88
N GLY A 48 13.98 -19.46 -25.62
CA GLY A 48 14.63 -20.23 -24.56
C GLY A 48 13.85 -21.49 -24.26
N ALA A 49 14.35 -22.62 -24.75
CA ALA A 49 13.82 -23.96 -24.52
C ALA A 49 13.75 -24.32 -23.02
N VAL A 50 12.60 -24.85 -22.59
CA VAL A 50 12.38 -25.38 -21.24
C VAL A 50 12.81 -26.85 -21.22
N ALA A 51 13.90 -27.15 -20.51
CA ALA A 51 14.33 -28.51 -20.22
C ALA A 51 13.55 -29.06 -19.00
N GLN A 52 12.87 -30.19 -19.19
CA GLN A 52 12.28 -31.00 -18.11
C GLN A 52 13.38 -31.77 -17.35
N PRO A 53 13.36 -31.83 -16.01
CA PRO A 53 14.17 -32.79 -15.27
C PRO A 53 13.48 -34.16 -15.27
N ILE A 54 14.22 -35.16 -15.73
CA ILE A 54 13.90 -36.59 -15.69
C ILE A 54 13.97 -37.07 -14.24
N ALA A 55 12.93 -37.76 -13.77
CA ALA A 55 12.94 -38.46 -12.49
C ALA A 55 13.56 -39.85 -12.66
N THR A 56 14.60 -40.15 -11.88
CA THR A 56 15.20 -41.49 -11.79
C THR A 56 14.48 -42.32 -10.71
N PRO A 57 14.16 -43.61 -10.94
CA PRO A 57 13.44 -44.44 -9.99
C PRO A 57 14.41 -45.23 -9.09
N ALA A 58 14.44 -44.91 -7.80
CA ALA A 58 14.99 -45.80 -6.76
C ALA A 58 14.41 -45.44 -5.39
N ASP A 59 13.42 -46.19 -4.93
CA ASP A 59 13.48 -46.95 -3.67
C ASP A 59 12.13 -47.57 -3.33
N ARG A 60 12.00 -48.86 -3.64
CA ARG A 60 11.03 -49.77 -3.00
C ARG A 60 11.75 -50.42 -1.82
N ALA A 61 11.33 -50.08 -0.61
CA ALA A 61 11.09 -50.98 0.53
C ALA A 61 11.23 -50.23 1.86
N ASN A 62 10.10 -49.80 2.44
CA ASN A 62 9.95 -49.78 3.90
C ASN A 62 8.46 -49.69 4.25
N HIS A 63 7.92 -50.78 4.79
CA HIS A 63 6.58 -50.81 5.39
C HIS A 63 6.66 -50.22 6.80
N GLY A 64 6.55 -48.91 6.87
CA GLY A 64 6.25 -48.15 8.09
C GLY A 64 5.24 -47.07 7.74
N LYS A 65 4.25 -46.84 8.61
CA LYS A 65 3.22 -45.78 8.49
C LYS A 65 3.82 -44.53 7.82
N ARG A 66 3.37 -44.21 6.61
CA ARG A 66 3.77 -42.96 5.95
C ARG A 66 3.06 -41.80 6.64
N VAL A 67 3.71 -40.63 6.65
CA VAL A 67 3.06 -39.41 7.14
C VAL A 67 1.88 -39.09 6.21
N PRO A 68 0.68 -38.81 6.75
CA PRO A 68 -0.46 -38.38 5.93
C PRO A 68 -0.09 -37.17 5.08
N SER A 69 -0.54 -37.13 3.83
CA SER A 69 -0.20 -36.03 2.91
C SER A 69 -1.36 -35.68 1.99
N ILE A 70 -1.45 -34.39 1.68
CA ILE A 70 -2.30 -33.86 0.61
C ILE A 70 -1.52 -32.79 -0.16
N SER A 71 -1.63 -32.79 -1.49
CA SER A 71 -0.90 -31.88 -2.36
C SER A 71 -1.75 -31.46 -3.55
N ALA A 72 -1.40 -30.34 -4.16
CA ALA A 72 -2.06 -29.83 -5.35
C ALA A 72 -1.06 -29.55 -6.47
N THR A 73 -1.44 -29.78 -7.72
CA THR A 73 -0.57 -29.54 -8.88
C THR A 73 -1.38 -28.93 -10.04
N PRO A 74 -1.19 -27.64 -10.36
CA PRO A 74 -0.42 -26.63 -9.62
C PRO A 74 -1.18 -26.03 -8.42
N GLU A 75 -0.48 -25.73 -7.31
CA GLU A 75 -1.05 -24.97 -6.18
C GLU A 75 -1.45 -23.53 -6.54
N ARG A 76 -0.85 -22.96 -7.59
CA ARG A 76 -1.24 -21.66 -8.16
C ARG A 76 -1.69 -21.84 -9.59
N VAL A 77 -2.97 -21.54 -9.83
CA VAL A 77 -3.60 -21.66 -11.14
C VAL A 77 -3.78 -20.26 -11.73
N ALA A 78 -3.18 -19.98 -12.88
CA ALA A 78 -3.33 -18.70 -13.58
C ALA A 78 -4.63 -18.69 -14.41
N ILE A 79 -5.48 -17.69 -14.18
CA ILE A 79 -6.82 -17.54 -14.77
C ILE A 79 -6.81 -16.35 -15.74
N ASN A 80 -6.84 -16.64 -17.03
CA ASN A 80 -6.77 -15.67 -18.12
C ASN A 80 -8.17 -15.31 -18.67
N ILE A 81 -9.03 -16.31 -18.97
CA ILE A 81 -10.42 -16.12 -19.44
C ILE A 81 -11.32 -17.32 -19.03
N GLU A 82 -10.78 -18.55 -19.07
CA GLU A 82 -11.46 -19.77 -18.65
C GLU A 82 -11.13 -20.18 -17.21
N ARG A 83 -11.94 -21.07 -16.61
CA ARG A 83 -11.59 -21.70 -15.33
C ARG A 83 -10.33 -22.55 -15.52
N GLY A 84 -9.38 -22.42 -14.61
CA GLY A 84 -8.14 -23.17 -14.65
C GLY A 84 -8.27 -24.54 -13.97
N SER A 85 -7.20 -25.33 -14.05
CA SER A 85 -7.18 -26.69 -13.51
C SER A 85 -6.09 -26.96 -12.50
N THR A 86 -6.39 -27.81 -11.52
CA THR A 86 -5.43 -28.39 -10.57
C THR A 86 -5.75 -29.86 -10.31
N GLU A 87 -4.74 -30.68 -10.11
CA GLU A 87 -4.88 -32.04 -9.58
C GLU A 87 -4.70 -32.00 -8.06
N ILE A 88 -5.62 -32.62 -7.29
CA ILE A 88 -5.48 -32.83 -5.85
C ILE A 88 -5.14 -34.29 -5.59
N ARG A 89 -4.05 -34.56 -4.87
CA ARG A 89 -3.59 -35.90 -4.48
C ARG A 89 -3.53 -36.03 -2.97
N TRP A 90 -4.03 -37.13 -2.43
CA TRP A 90 -4.02 -37.40 -0.99
C TRP A 90 -3.68 -38.86 -0.66
N ASP A 91 -3.11 -39.06 0.53
CA ASP A 91 -2.76 -40.36 1.13
C ASP A 91 -2.82 -40.24 2.66
N THR A 92 -3.60 -41.09 3.34
CA THR A 92 -3.68 -41.13 4.81
C THR A 92 -2.44 -41.76 5.44
N GLY A 93 -1.61 -42.46 4.67
CA GLY A 93 -0.33 -43.01 5.10
C GLY A 93 -0.42 -44.26 5.99
N ASP A 94 -1.60 -44.54 6.55
CA ASP A 94 -1.90 -45.71 7.37
C ASP A 94 -3.02 -46.60 6.81
N GLN A 95 -3.48 -46.31 5.59
CA GLN A 95 -4.56 -47.01 4.88
C GLN A 95 -5.96 -46.85 5.50
N SER A 96 -6.11 -46.09 6.58
CA SER A 96 -7.41 -45.72 7.11
C SER A 96 -8.19 -44.86 6.12
N VAL A 97 -9.52 -44.88 6.21
CA VAL A 97 -10.39 -44.06 5.35
C VAL A 97 -10.18 -42.58 5.70
N GLY A 98 -9.73 -41.79 4.72
CA GLY A 98 -9.61 -40.34 4.84
C GLY A 98 -10.80 -39.61 4.20
N PHE A 99 -11.16 -38.47 4.77
CA PHE A 99 -12.20 -37.56 4.29
C PHE A 99 -11.55 -36.26 3.81
N VAL A 100 -11.65 -35.95 2.53
CA VAL A 100 -11.16 -34.70 1.96
C VAL A 100 -12.31 -33.71 1.90
N PHE A 101 -12.15 -32.53 2.48
CA PHE A 101 -13.09 -31.42 2.42
C PHE A 101 -12.52 -30.27 1.60
N VAL A 102 -13.38 -29.53 0.90
CA VAL A 102 -13.01 -28.31 0.19
C VAL A 102 -13.79 -27.12 0.72
N SER A 103 -13.10 -26.03 1.02
CA SER A 103 -13.69 -24.73 1.38
C SER A 103 -13.32 -23.71 0.31
N VAL A 104 -14.31 -23.04 -0.27
CA VAL A 104 -14.10 -22.03 -1.32
C VAL A 104 -14.24 -20.64 -0.71
N ASN A 105 -13.20 -19.82 -0.80
CA ASN A 105 -13.14 -18.44 -0.28
C ASN A 105 -13.60 -18.31 1.19
N GLY A 106 -13.23 -19.29 2.03
CA GLY A 106 -13.61 -19.31 3.45
C GLY A 106 -15.07 -19.70 3.73
N GLY A 107 -15.83 -20.12 2.71
CA GLY A 107 -17.19 -20.64 2.86
C GLY A 107 -17.26 -21.99 3.58
N LYS A 108 -18.48 -22.49 3.83
CA LYS A 108 -18.72 -23.75 4.53
C LYS A 108 -18.01 -24.93 3.81
N PRO A 109 -17.23 -25.76 4.51
CA PRO A 109 -16.55 -26.90 3.92
C PRO A 109 -17.56 -27.92 3.36
N GLY A 110 -17.36 -28.35 2.13
CA GLY A 110 -18.10 -29.44 1.49
C GLY A 110 -17.25 -30.71 1.38
N LEU A 111 -17.87 -31.88 1.55
CA LEU A 111 -17.18 -33.15 1.33
C LEU A 111 -16.77 -33.27 -0.15
N PHE A 112 -15.47 -33.45 -0.38
CA PHE A 112 -14.88 -33.51 -1.71
C PHE A 112 -14.64 -34.97 -2.15
N ALA A 113 -14.05 -35.78 -1.29
CA ALA A 113 -13.77 -37.19 -1.58
C ALA A 113 -13.60 -38.00 -0.29
N THR A 114 -13.81 -39.32 -0.39
CA THR A 114 -13.58 -40.28 0.70
C THR A 114 -12.76 -41.44 0.16
N ALA A 115 -11.52 -41.57 0.61
CA ALA A 115 -10.63 -42.68 0.28
C ALA A 115 -9.36 -42.59 1.13
N SER A 116 -8.73 -43.73 1.43
CA SER A 116 -7.41 -43.77 2.07
C SER A 116 -6.30 -43.17 1.21
N LYS A 117 -6.46 -43.23 -0.12
CA LYS A 117 -5.59 -42.57 -1.10
C LYS A 117 -6.38 -42.23 -2.36
N GLY A 118 -6.00 -41.17 -3.06
CA GLY A 118 -6.65 -40.80 -4.31
C GLY A 118 -6.03 -39.61 -5.02
N SER A 119 -6.47 -39.43 -6.26
CA SER A 119 -6.17 -38.25 -7.06
C SER A 119 -7.42 -37.79 -7.81
N ARG A 120 -7.64 -36.48 -7.91
CA ARG A 120 -8.72 -35.91 -8.71
C ARG A 120 -8.31 -34.59 -9.36
N VAL A 121 -8.54 -34.47 -10.67
CA VAL A 121 -8.36 -33.22 -11.43
C VAL A 121 -9.62 -32.37 -11.32
N LEU A 122 -9.44 -31.09 -11.04
CA LEU A 122 -10.47 -30.06 -11.00
C LEU A 122 -10.25 -29.10 -12.13
N SER A 123 -11.23 -28.96 -13.01
CA SER A 123 -11.20 -28.05 -14.17
C SER A 123 -11.99 -26.75 -13.94
N TRP A 124 -12.42 -26.51 -12.70
CA TRP A 124 -13.32 -25.41 -12.35
C TRP A 124 -12.70 -24.36 -11.44
N ILE A 125 -11.38 -24.34 -11.28
CA ILE A 125 -10.69 -23.36 -10.43
C ILE A 125 -10.84 -21.96 -11.05
N GLY A 126 -11.66 -21.11 -10.45
CA GLY A 126 -11.74 -19.68 -10.77
C GLY A 126 -10.85 -18.83 -9.87
N VAL A 127 -10.89 -17.51 -10.03
CA VAL A 127 -10.18 -16.57 -9.13
C VAL A 127 -10.70 -16.73 -7.70
N GLY A 128 -9.82 -17.01 -6.75
CA GLY A 128 -10.20 -17.32 -5.36
C GLY A 128 -9.25 -18.31 -4.67
N SER A 129 -9.53 -18.60 -3.40
CA SER A 129 -8.81 -19.61 -2.61
C SER A 129 -9.67 -20.84 -2.37
N TYR A 130 -9.06 -22.00 -2.53
CA TYR A 130 -9.68 -23.30 -2.35
C TYR A 130 -8.82 -24.08 -1.36
N VAL A 131 -9.32 -24.25 -0.14
CA VAL A 131 -8.60 -24.96 0.93
C VAL A 131 -9.09 -26.40 0.95
N PHE A 132 -8.18 -27.35 0.72
CA PHE A 132 -8.43 -28.77 0.82
C PHE A 132 -7.84 -29.30 2.12
N GLU A 133 -8.66 -29.92 2.96
CA GLU A 133 -8.27 -30.50 4.24
C GLU A 133 -8.54 -32.00 4.21
N LEU A 134 -7.52 -32.81 4.52
CA LEU A 134 -7.63 -34.26 4.71
C LEU A 134 -7.85 -34.54 6.20
N CYS A 135 -8.98 -35.16 6.54
CA CYS A 135 -9.36 -35.53 7.90
C CYS A 135 -9.43 -37.05 8.08
N GLY A 136 -9.19 -37.52 9.31
CA GLY A 136 -9.33 -38.94 9.68
C GLY A 136 -10.75 -39.36 10.03
N ASP A 137 -11.68 -38.40 10.18
CA ASP A 137 -13.08 -38.62 10.51
C ASP A 137 -14.00 -37.67 9.71
N ALA A 138 -15.30 -38.01 9.67
CA ALA A 138 -16.30 -37.28 8.90
C ALA A 138 -16.71 -35.96 9.59
N GLU A 139 -16.56 -35.89 10.91
CA GLU A 139 -16.87 -34.73 11.75
C GLU A 139 -15.78 -33.64 11.69
N ARG A 140 -14.66 -33.89 11.00
CA ARG A 140 -13.48 -33.02 10.86
C ARG A 140 -12.77 -32.72 12.19
N GLN A 141 -12.81 -33.63 13.17
CA GLN A 141 -12.11 -33.47 14.44
C GLN A 141 -10.60 -33.77 14.35
N THR A 142 -10.22 -34.67 13.44
CA THR A 142 -8.84 -35.15 13.26
C THR A 142 -8.29 -34.65 11.93
N LEU A 143 -7.68 -33.47 11.91
CA LEU A 143 -7.03 -32.94 10.71
C LEU A 143 -5.67 -33.64 10.50
N LEU A 144 -5.51 -34.29 9.35
CA LEU A 144 -4.29 -35.01 8.97
C LEU A 144 -3.33 -34.17 8.14
N ALA A 145 -3.83 -33.44 7.14
CA ALA A 145 -3.04 -32.56 6.28
C ALA A 145 -3.92 -31.52 5.56
N GLY A 146 -3.33 -30.46 5.00
CA GLY A 146 -4.06 -29.46 4.21
C GLY A 146 -3.23 -28.84 3.10
N VAL A 147 -3.89 -28.47 1.99
CA VAL A 147 -3.29 -27.75 0.87
C VAL A 147 -4.22 -26.62 0.41
N THR A 148 -3.65 -25.49 0.02
CA THR A 148 -4.42 -24.35 -0.50
C THR A 148 -4.10 -24.15 -1.97
N VAL A 149 -5.13 -24.19 -2.81
CA VAL A 149 -5.03 -23.82 -4.23
C VAL A 149 -5.49 -22.39 -4.40
N SER A 150 -4.67 -21.57 -5.04
CA SER A 150 -4.98 -20.18 -5.36
C SER A 150 -5.21 -20.01 -6.85
N GLY A 151 -6.44 -19.67 -7.23
CA GLY A 151 -6.74 -19.14 -8.56
C GLY A 151 -6.37 -17.67 -8.59
N ILE A 152 -5.26 -17.35 -9.26
CA ILE A 152 -4.81 -15.97 -9.49
C ILE A 152 -5.27 -15.55 -10.87
N SER A 153 -5.82 -14.33 -11.02
CA SER A 153 -5.94 -13.78 -12.36
C SER A 153 -4.52 -13.74 -12.94
N ALA A 154 -4.32 -14.40 -14.08
CA ALA A 154 -3.03 -14.37 -14.77
C ALA A 154 -2.63 -12.90 -14.86
N PRO A 155 -1.37 -12.54 -14.55
CA PRO A 155 -0.93 -11.18 -14.79
C PRO A 155 -1.25 -10.90 -16.24
N GLN A 156 -2.20 -10.00 -16.49
CA GLN A 156 -2.34 -9.45 -17.81
C GLN A 156 -0.93 -9.01 -18.17
N VAL A 157 -0.41 -9.55 -19.28
CA VAL A 157 0.72 -8.96 -20.00
C VAL A 157 0.55 -7.47 -19.82
N SER A 158 1.49 -6.83 -19.11
CA SER A 158 1.32 -5.48 -18.58
C SER A 158 0.51 -4.66 -19.57
N PRO A 159 -0.57 -3.98 -19.16
CA PRO A 159 -1.36 -3.15 -20.08
C PRO A 159 -0.45 -2.30 -20.98
N LEU A 160 0.75 -1.94 -20.52
CA LEU A 160 1.86 -1.39 -21.31
C LEU A 160 2.26 -2.16 -22.58
N THR A 161 2.52 -3.47 -22.58
CA THR A 161 2.93 -4.19 -23.80
C THR A 161 1.78 -4.29 -24.82
N ALA A 162 0.53 -4.37 -24.36
CA ALA A 162 -0.65 -4.37 -25.23
C ALA A 162 -1.07 -2.95 -25.67
N LEU A 163 -0.96 -1.92 -24.81
CA LEU A 163 -1.28 -0.51 -25.15
C LEU A 163 -0.26 0.05 -26.14
N TRP A 164 1.03 -0.22 -25.96
CA TRP A 164 2.09 0.24 -26.88
C TRP A 164 2.03 -0.46 -28.24
N GLN A 165 1.39 -1.63 -28.33
CA GLN A 165 1.08 -2.32 -29.58
C GLN A 165 -0.30 -1.95 -30.17
N SER A 166 -1.19 -1.34 -29.39
CA SER A 166 -2.52 -0.96 -29.88
C SER A 166 -2.43 0.14 -30.94
N ARG A 167 -3.01 -0.11 -32.13
CA ARG A 167 -3.15 0.91 -33.18
C ARG A 167 -3.82 2.17 -32.63
N ALA A 168 -4.80 2.04 -31.75
CA ALA A 168 -5.57 3.14 -31.19
C ALA A 168 -4.71 4.16 -30.41
N VAL A 169 -3.79 3.72 -29.54
CA VAL A 169 -2.91 4.64 -28.79
C VAL A 169 -1.88 5.30 -29.69
N ARG A 170 -1.38 4.59 -30.72
CA ARG A 170 -0.51 5.16 -31.76
C ARG A 170 -1.24 6.21 -32.59
N TRP A 171 -2.52 5.99 -32.89
CA TRP A 171 -3.39 6.96 -33.56
C TRP A 171 -3.69 8.16 -32.67
N VAL A 172 -4.00 7.98 -31.38
CA VAL A 172 -4.25 9.10 -30.46
C VAL A 172 -2.99 9.94 -30.26
N LEU A 173 -1.83 9.32 -30.05
CA LEU A 173 -0.55 10.04 -29.96
C LEU A 173 -0.22 10.74 -31.28
N GLY A 174 -0.49 10.09 -32.41
CA GLY A 174 -0.38 10.69 -33.75
C GLY A 174 -1.29 11.90 -33.93
N VAL A 175 -2.56 11.82 -33.51
CA VAL A 175 -3.53 12.93 -33.58
C VAL A 175 -3.11 14.08 -32.66
N VAL A 176 -2.61 13.79 -31.45
CA VAL A 176 -2.11 14.82 -30.53
C VAL A 176 -0.87 15.50 -31.12
N VAL A 177 0.08 14.75 -31.68
CA VAL A 177 1.27 15.30 -32.35
C VAL A 177 0.87 16.12 -33.58
N VAL A 178 -0.07 15.64 -34.40
CA VAL A 178 -0.59 16.38 -35.56
C VAL A 178 -1.34 17.64 -35.12
N ALA A 179 -2.11 17.61 -34.04
CA ALA A 179 -2.78 18.78 -33.50
C ALA A 179 -1.77 19.81 -32.98
N VAL A 180 -0.74 19.35 -32.26
CA VAL A 180 0.35 20.22 -31.77
C VAL A 180 1.15 20.81 -32.94
N LEU A 181 1.49 20.01 -33.95
CA LEU A 181 2.18 20.48 -35.16
C LEU A 181 1.31 21.42 -35.99
N TYR A 182 0.03 21.13 -36.15
CA TYR A 182 -0.92 22.00 -36.84
C TYR A 182 -1.03 23.35 -36.13
N VAL A 183 -1.15 23.37 -34.80
CA VAL A 183 -1.18 24.60 -34.01
C VAL A 183 0.16 25.34 -34.09
N ALA A 184 1.29 24.64 -34.02
CA ALA A 184 2.61 25.24 -34.15
C ALA A 184 2.81 25.86 -35.54
N ILE A 185 2.42 25.17 -36.62
CA ILE A 185 2.49 25.67 -38.00
C ILE A 185 1.51 26.84 -38.21
N TYR A 186 0.28 26.73 -37.71
CA TYR A 186 -0.72 27.79 -37.79
C TYR A 186 -0.27 29.07 -37.07
N LEU A 187 0.42 28.94 -35.93
CA LEU A 187 0.96 30.08 -35.18
C LEU A 187 2.32 30.58 -35.70
N SER A 188 3.05 29.76 -36.46
CA SER A 188 4.35 30.12 -37.05
C SER A 188 4.25 30.58 -38.51
N ALA A 189 3.09 30.42 -39.15
CA ALA A 189 2.87 30.90 -40.51
C ALA A 189 2.85 32.44 -40.51
N PRO A 190 3.79 33.11 -41.22
CA PRO A 190 3.74 34.55 -41.40
C PRO A 190 2.57 34.87 -42.32
N GLY A 191 1.40 35.15 -41.74
CA GLY A 191 0.28 35.69 -42.49
C GLY A 191 0.73 37.00 -43.14
N ALA A 192 0.76 37.04 -44.47
CA ALA A 192 1.04 38.25 -45.22
C ALA A 192 0.07 39.35 -44.76
N ILE A 193 0.59 40.39 -44.11
CA ILE A 193 -0.20 41.55 -43.70
C ILE A 193 -0.66 42.27 -44.98
N PRO A 194 -1.96 42.33 -45.29
CA PRO A 194 -2.44 43.08 -46.44
C PRO A 194 -2.08 44.55 -46.26
N LYS A 195 -1.39 45.14 -47.25
CA LYS A 195 -1.10 46.57 -47.28
C LYS A 195 -2.38 47.34 -47.59
N GLY A 196 -3.06 47.80 -46.54
CA GLY A 196 -4.22 48.67 -46.63
C GLY A 196 -4.89 48.80 -45.28
N PHE A 197 -4.50 49.80 -44.48
CA PHE A 197 -5.18 50.09 -43.22
C PHE A 197 -6.58 50.65 -43.52
N ARG A 198 -7.59 49.79 -43.43
CA ARG A 198 -8.95 50.21 -43.12
C ARG A 198 -9.02 50.39 -41.60
N ALA A 199 -9.57 51.52 -41.13
CA ALA A 199 -9.69 51.82 -39.71
C ALA A 199 -10.20 50.60 -38.93
N GLU A 200 -9.45 50.19 -37.90
CA GLU A 200 -9.80 49.05 -37.03
C GLU A 200 -11.20 49.31 -36.43
N PRO A 201 -12.16 48.38 -36.57
CA PRO A 201 -13.39 48.47 -35.81
C PRO A 201 -13.05 48.40 -34.33
N SER A 202 -13.62 49.29 -33.52
CA SER A 202 -13.32 49.51 -32.08
C SER A 202 -13.64 48.35 -31.14
N THR A 203 -13.89 47.15 -31.69
CA THR A 203 -14.07 45.89 -30.95
C THR A 203 -13.15 44.86 -31.59
N SER A 204 -11.88 44.81 -31.17
CA SER A 204 -10.91 43.91 -31.80
C SER A 204 -11.26 42.43 -31.51
N PRO A 205 -11.35 41.55 -32.53
CA PRO A 205 -11.54 40.11 -32.33
C PRO A 205 -10.32 39.41 -31.70
N ARG A 206 -9.21 40.12 -31.47
CA ARG A 206 -8.00 39.56 -30.83
C ARG A 206 -8.27 39.04 -29.42
N GLN A 207 -9.09 39.73 -28.62
CA GLN A 207 -9.39 39.27 -27.26
C GLN A 207 -10.14 37.93 -27.27
N LEU A 208 -11.07 37.74 -28.22
CA LEU A 208 -11.81 36.49 -28.38
C LEU A 208 -10.89 35.34 -28.82
N HIS A 209 -9.92 35.61 -29.71
CA HIS A 209 -8.93 34.61 -30.12
C HIS A 209 -7.95 34.23 -29.01
N VAL A 210 -7.49 35.20 -28.21
CA VAL A 210 -6.61 34.94 -27.06
C VAL A 210 -7.34 34.11 -26.01
N ALA A 211 -8.57 34.50 -25.63
CA ALA A 211 -9.38 33.76 -24.67
C ALA A 211 -9.67 32.34 -25.17
N ARG A 212 -10.08 32.18 -26.44
CA ARG A 212 -10.32 30.86 -27.05
C ARG A 212 -9.06 30.00 -27.02
N ASN A 213 -7.91 30.52 -27.46
CA ASN A 213 -6.68 29.74 -27.51
C ASN A 213 -6.18 29.37 -26.11
N LEU A 214 -6.35 30.26 -25.12
CA LEU A 214 -6.05 29.97 -23.71
C LEU A 214 -6.97 28.87 -23.18
N LEU A 215 -8.28 28.94 -23.43
CA LEU A 215 -9.24 27.92 -23.01
C LEU A 215 -8.95 26.56 -23.66
N ILE A 216 -8.59 26.54 -24.95
CA ILE A 216 -8.16 25.32 -25.64
C ILE A 216 -6.88 24.77 -25.00
N GLY A 217 -5.90 25.63 -24.70
CA GLY A 217 -4.66 25.22 -24.02
C GLY A 217 -4.92 24.61 -22.65
N VAL A 218 -5.78 25.24 -21.84
CA VAL A 218 -6.20 24.73 -20.52
C VAL A 218 -6.94 23.39 -20.67
N ALA A 219 -7.85 23.27 -21.64
CA ALA A 219 -8.57 22.04 -21.90
C ALA A 219 -7.62 20.90 -22.29
N VAL A 220 -6.70 21.15 -23.23
CA VAL A 220 -5.68 20.17 -23.65
C VAL A 220 -4.80 19.78 -22.47
N PHE A 221 -4.31 20.73 -21.68
CA PHE A 221 -3.50 20.44 -20.49
C PHE A 221 -4.25 19.57 -19.49
N THR A 222 -5.52 19.89 -19.21
CA THR A 222 -6.37 19.14 -18.28
C THR A 222 -6.61 17.72 -18.77
N CYS A 223 -6.89 17.55 -20.07
CA CYS A 223 -7.05 16.22 -20.68
C CYS A 223 -5.76 15.41 -20.63
N LEU A 224 -4.60 16.02 -20.87
CA LEU A 224 -3.30 15.35 -20.80
C LEU A 224 -2.95 14.95 -19.36
N ASP A 225 -3.15 15.83 -18.38
CA ASP A 225 -2.93 15.51 -16.97
C ASP A 225 -3.84 14.35 -16.53
N GLY A 226 -5.14 14.42 -16.87
CA GLY A 226 -6.11 13.35 -16.68
C GLY A 226 -5.65 12.02 -17.29
N ALA A 227 -5.32 12.04 -18.58
CA ALA A 227 -4.90 10.84 -19.30
C ALA A 227 -3.61 10.22 -18.73
N ILE A 228 -2.65 11.02 -18.29
CA ILE A 228 -1.34 10.53 -17.82
C ILE A 228 -1.39 10.11 -16.35
N PHE A 229 -1.97 10.93 -15.48
CA PHE A 229 -1.85 10.77 -14.04
C PHE A 229 -3.08 10.11 -13.40
N HIS A 230 -4.27 10.19 -14.03
CA HIS A 230 -5.51 9.62 -13.47
C HIS A 230 -5.85 8.20 -13.95
N THR A 231 -5.36 7.78 -15.12
CA THR A 231 -5.70 6.46 -15.72
C THR A 231 -4.84 5.29 -15.22
N GLY A 232 -3.85 5.58 -14.38
CA GLY A 232 -2.86 4.60 -13.92
C GLY A 232 -1.63 4.44 -14.82
N LEU A 233 -1.56 5.18 -15.95
CA LEU A 233 -0.39 5.20 -16.84
C LEU A 233 0.88 5.58 -16.07
N TYR A 234 0.91 6.76 -15.44
CA TYR A 234 2.07 7.20 -14.67
C TYR A 234 2.27 6.40 -13.38
N THR A 235 1.19 5.97 -12.71
CA THR A 235 1.32 5.20 -11.45
C THR A 235 1.95 3.82 -11.65
N SER A 236 2.00 3.31 -12.88
CA SER A 236 2.72 2.09 -13.23
C SER A 236 4.25 2.24 -13.22
N ILE A 237 4.76 3.46 -13.37
CA ILE A 237 6.19 3.78 -13.48
C ILE A 237 6.72 4.65 -12.32
N LEU A 238 5.92 4.86 -11.27
CA LEU A 238 6.37 5.53 -10.05
C LEU A 238 7.62 4.85 -9.49
N ALA A 239 8.53 5.64 -8.91
CA ALA A 239 9.71 5.11 -8.24
C ALA A 239 9.24 4.27 -7.07
N PRO A 240 9.51 2.94 -7.01
CA PRO A 240 8.98 2.13 -5.92
C PRO A 240 9.51 2.49 -4.53
N ALA A 241 10.51 3.38 -4.44
CA ALA A 241 11.02 3.94 -3.19
C ALA A 241 10.38 5.31 -2.84
N SER A 242 9.74 6.01 -3.77
CA SER A 242 9.07 7.27 -3.48
C SER A 242 7.82 7.03 -2.63
N TYR A 243 7.36 8.04 -1.89
CA TYR A 243 6.16 7.92 -1.06
C TYR A 243 4.93 7.50 -1.88
N ALA A 244 4.74 8.12 -3.05
CA ALA A 244 3.71 7.75 -4.02
C ALA A 244 3.88 6.30 -4.50
N GLY A 245 5.11 5.92 -4.90
CA GLY A 245 5.37 4.58 -5.42
C GLY A 245 5.20 3.48 -4.37
N ARG A 246 5.54 3.73 -3.10
CA ARG A 246 5.31 2.78 -2.01
C ARG A 246 3.83 2.56 -1.77
N MET A 247 3.02 3.62 -1.70
CA MET A 247 1.56 3.50 -1.57
C MET A 247 0.92 2.80 -2.77
N ALA A 248 1.29 3.20 -3.99
CA ALA A 248 0.78 2.57 -5.21
C ALA A 248 1.14 1.08 -5.28
N THR A 249 2.36 0.71 -4.87
CA THR A 249 2.84 -0.67 -4.87
C THR A 249 2.15 -1.52 -3.82
N LEU A 250 1.98 -1.00 -2.59
CA LEU A 250 1.27 -1.69 -1.51
C LEU A 250 -0.21 -1.86 -1.83
N ALA A 251 -0.90 -0.79 -2.24
CA ALA A 251 -2.31 -0.84 -2.59
C ALA A 251 -2.56 -1.79 -3.77
N ARG A 252 -1.72 -1.75 -4.83
CA ARG A 252 -1.82 -2.67 -5.96
C ARG A 252 -1.60 -4.12 -5.53
N ALA A 253 -0.56 -4.39 -4.74
CA ALA A 253 -0.27 -5.74 -4.25
C ALA A 253 -1.44 -6.29 -3.42
N GLU A 254 -2.01 -5.47 -2.55
CA GLU A 254 -3.16 -5.87 -1.75
C GLU A 254 -4.41 -6.04 -2.62
N LYS A 255 -4.72 -5.14 -3.57
CA LYS A 255 -5.84 -5.32 -4.52
C LYS A 255 -5.73 -6.62 -5.32
N GLN A 256 -4.53 -7.02 -5.70
CA GLN A 256 -4.27 -8.24 -6.47
C GLN A 256 -4.18 -9.51 -5.62
N ARG A 257 -4.08 -9.37 -4.29
CA ARG A 257 -3.95 -10.49 -3.37
C ARG A 257 -5.24 -11.32 -3.35
N VAL A 258 -5.11 -12.63 -3.53
CA VAL A 258 -6.22 -13.56 -3.35
C VAL A 258 -6.53 -13.71 -1.86
N SER A 259 -7.81 -13.81 -1.50
CA SER A 259 -8.23 -14.12 -0.13
C SER A 259 -7.56 -15.41 0.34
N SER A 260 -7.07 -15.44 1.57
CA SER A 260 -6.48 -16.64 2.18
C SER A 260 -7.53 -17.70 2.54
N GLY A 261 -8.81 -17.33 2.62
CA GLY A 261 -9.87 -18.18 3.18
C GLY A 261 -9.85 -18.29 4.71
N LEU A 262 -8.93 -17.58 5.37
CA LEU A 262 -8.86 -17.41 6.83
C LEU A 262 -9.51 -16.09 7.25
N LYS A 263 -9.65 -15.85 8.56
CA LYS A 263 -10.10 -14.55 9.09
C LYS A 263 -9.00 -13.51 8.87
N GLU A 264 -9.20 -12.65 7.87
CA GLU A 264 -8.19 -11.66 7.47
C GLU A 264 -8.28 -10.41 8.33
N VAL A 265 -7.18 -10.09 9.01
CA VAL A 265 -7.04 -8.93 9.88
C VAL A 265 -6.04 -7.97 9.26
N LEU A 266 -6.52 -6.81 8.84
CA LEU A 266 -5.67 -5.77 8.25
C LEU A 266 -5.23 -4.76 9.30
N VAL A 267 -3.92 -4.58 9.44
CA VAL A 267 -3.32 -3.54 10.29
C VAL A 267 -2.87 -2.36 9.43
N VAL A 268 -3.37 -1.16 9.74
CA VAL A 268 -2.89 0.10 9.16
C VAL A 268 -1.99 0.82 10.17
N GLY A 269 -1.25 1.84 9.74
CA GLY A 269 -0.44 2.62 10.66
C GLY A 269 0.71 3.40 10.02
N ASP A 270 1.36 4.23 10.84
CA ASP A 270 2.51 5.04 10.46
C ASP A 270 3.84 4.25 10.53
N SER A 271 4.97 4.96 10.60
CA SER A 271 6.30 4.36 10.72
C SER A 271 6.46 3.48 11.95
N ARG A 272 5.80 3.78 13.07
CA ARG A 272 5.91 3.01 14.31
C ARG A 272 5.24 1.65 14.17
N ILE A 273 4.10 1.57 13.49
CA ILE A 273 3.47 0.28 13.19
C ILE A 273 4.21 -0.44 12.08
N ALA A 274 4.65 0.26 11.03
CA ALA A 274 5.40 -0.38 9.94
C ALA A 274 6.69 -1.06 10.44
N GLU A 275 7.38 -0.40 11.37
CA GLU A 275 8.60 -0.90 12.01
C GLU A 275 8.30 -1.90 13.14
N GLY A 276 7.25 -1.65 13.94
CA GLY A 276 6.92 -2.42 15.13
C GLY A 276 6.07 -3.68 14.90
N PHE A 277 5.23 -3.73 13.88
CA PHE A 277 4.36 -4.88 13.60
C PHE A 277 4.88 -5.76 12.46
N SER A 278 4.91 -7.07 12.69
CA SER A 278 5.30 -8.06 11.69
C SER A 278 4.13 -8.93 11.26
N ALA A 279 3.54 -8.63 10.09
CA ALA A 279 2.45 -9.46 9.54
C ALA A 279 2.86 -10.93 9.37
N ALA A 280 4.10 -11.20 8.93
CA ALA A 280 4.60 -12.57 8.75
C ALA A 280 4.81 -13.33 10.07
N ALA A 281 5.19 -12.65 11.15
CA ALA A 281 5.26 -13.28 12.47
C ALA A 281 3.85 -13.44 13.06
N ALA A 282 2.99 -12.44 12.87
CA ALA A 282 1.60 -12.48 13.31
C ALA A 282 0.82 -13.62 12.65
N ASP A 283 1.03 -13.83 11.35
CA ASP A 283 0.49 -14.97 10.59
C ASP A 283 0.85 -16.30 11.23
N LYS A 284 2.12 -16.50 11.59
CA LYS A 284 2.57 -17.74 12.21
C LYS A 284 1.88 -17.97 13.56
N LEU A 285 1.78 -16.93 14.38
CA LEU A 285 1.16 -16.98 15.70
C LEU A 285 -0.36 -17.19 15.62
N GLY A 286 -1.05 -16.55 14.67
CA GLY A 286 -2.51 -16.58 14.55
C GLY A 286 -3.08 -17.68 13.67
N SER A 287 -2.26 -18.33 12.84
CA SER A 287 -2.73 -19.35 11.88
C SER A 287 -3.43 -20.53 12.55
N ALA A 288 -2.96 -20.96 13.72
CA ALA A 288 -3.61 -22.02 14.51
C ALA A 288 -5.06 -21.66 14.91
N ALA A 289 -5.33 -20.37 15.12
CA ALA A 289 -6.66 -19.83 15.41
C ALA A 289 -7.44 -19.44 14.13
N ARG A 290 -6.97 -19.84 12.94
CA ARG A 290 -7.53 -19.53 11.63
C ARG A 290 -7.55 -18.03 11.27
N PHE A 291 -6.53 -17.28 11.71
CA PHE A 291 -6.32 -15.88 11.33
C PHE A 291 -5.21 -15.71 10.29
N LYS A 292 -5.37 -14.69 9.44
CA LYS A 292 -4.36 -14.18 8.51
C LYS A 292 -4.16 -12.70 8.78
N PHE A 293 -2.95 -12.29 9.11
CA PHE A 293 -2.58 -10.90 9.36
C PHE A 293 -1.96 -10.26 8.13
N LEU A 294 -2.36 -9.03 7.88
CA LEU A 294 -1.93 -8.21 6.76
C LEU A 294 -1.50 -6.84 7.30
N SER A 295 -0.61 -6.17 6.58
CA SER A 295 -0.19 -4.82 6.96
C SER A 295 -0.15 -3.90 5.75
N LEU A 296 -0.84 -2.77 5.88
CA LEU A 296 -0.70 -1.59 5.02
C LEU A 296 -0.04 -0.44 5.79
N ALA A 297 0.62 -0.73 6.91
CA ALA A 297 1.36 0.28 7.65
C ALA A 297 2.56 0.78 6.83
N GLU A 298 2.69 2.10 6.74
CA GLU A 298 3.68 2.74 5.89
C GLU A 298 4.31 3.97 6.57
N PRO A 299 5.66 4.08 6.60
CA PRO A 299 6.34 5.25 7.14
C PRO A 299 5.91 6.56 6.48
N GLY A 300 5.54 7.52 7.32
CA GLY A 300 5.05 8.84 6.92
C GLY A 300 3.55 8.88 6.61
N SER A 301 2.83 7.76 6.61
CA SER A 301 1.38 7.77 6.43
C SER A 301 0.65 8.25 7.67
N SER A 302 -0.47 8.91 7.44
CA SER A 302 -1.37 9.47 8.45
C SER A 302 -2.77 8.85 8.34
N ILE A 303 -3.63 9.09 9.33
CA ILE A 303 -4.96 8.47 9.44
C ILE A 303 -5.85 8.69 8.20
N ASP A 304 -5.72 9.83 7.53
CA ASP A 304 -6.43 10.13 6.29
C ASP A 304 -5.89 9.34 5.10
N ILE A 305 -4.57 9.15 5.01
CA ILE A 305 -3.97 8.23 4.03
C ILE A 305 -4.47 6.81 4.27
N TRP A 306 -4.62 6.38 5.53
CA TRP A 306 -5.18 5.07 5.85
C TRP A 306 -6.62 4.94 5.37
N TYR A 307 -7.46 5.97 5.54
CA TYR A 307 -8.82 6.01 4.99
C TYR A 307 -8.82 5.81 3.46
N TYR A 308 -8.00 6.59 2.73
CA TYR A 308 -7.93 6.47 1.27
C TYR A 308 -7.36 5.12 0.82
N ALA A 309 -6.37 4.59 1.53
CA ALA A 309 -5.83 3.25 1.27
C ALA A 309 -6.90 2.16 1.47
N LEU A 310 -7.65 2.22 2.57
CA LEU A 310 -8.76 1.30 2.85
C LEU A 310 -9.85 1.37 1.78
N ARG A 311 -10.20 2.57 1.31
CA ARG A 311 -11.16 2.74 0.20
C ARG A 311 -10.67 2.08 -1.08
N GLU A 312 -9.38 2.15 -1.35
CA GLU A 312 -8.75 1.61 -2.54
C GLU A 312 -8.62 0.07 -2.51
N VAL A 313 -8.27 -0.51 -1.35
CA VAL A 313 -8.05 -1.97 -1.22
C VAL A 313 -9.28 -2.77 -0.85
N ASP A 314 -10.29 -2.12 -0.23
CA ASP A 314 -11.58 -2.68 0.14
C ASP A 314 -12.73 -1.76 -0.29
N PRO A 315 -13.00 -1.67 -1.61
CA PRO A 315 -14.03 -0.79 -2.15
C PRO A 315 -15.43 -1.14 -1.66
N ALA A 316 -15.71 -2.42 -1.40
CA ALA A 316 -16.99 -2.91 -0.91
C ALA A 316 -17.11 -2.90 0.63
N ALA A 317 -16.04 -2.52 1.34
CA ALA A 317 -15.94 -2.54 2.79
C ALA A 317 -16.29 -3.90 3.41
N ARG A 318 -15.92 -5.02 2.77
CA ARG A 318 -16.30 -6.39 3.19
C ARG A 318 -15.16 -7.39 3.04
N ARG A 319 -13.96 -6.92 2.73
CA ARG A 319 -12.83 -7.79 2.40
C ARG A 319 -12.19 -8.43 3.63
N TYR A 320 -12.17 -7.71 4.74
CA TYR A 320 -11.49 -8.11 5.96
C TYR A 320 -12.48 -8.53 7.03
N SER A 321 -12.10 -9.51 7.85
CA SER A 321 -12.83 -9.83 9.07
C SER A 321 -12.65 -8.73 10.12
N ALA A 322 -11.48 -8.09 10.13
CA ALA A 322 -11.16 -7.03 11.07
C ALA A 322 -10.15 -6.01 10.49
N ILE A 323 -10.28 -4.75 10.90
CA ILE A 323 -9.30 -3.69 10.62
C ILE A 323 -8.83 -3.10 11.94
N VAL A 324 -7.51 -3.08 12.13
CA VAL A 324 -6.84 -2.53 13.32
C VAL A 324 -6.31 -1.14 12.99
N ILE A 325 -6.82 -0.14 13.71
CA ILE A 325 -6.48 1.26 13.57
C ILE A 325 -5.74 1.71 14.84
N PRO A 326 -4.46 2.06 14.72
CA PRO A 326 -3.71 2.57 15.86
C PRO A 326 -4.14 4.01 16.21
N TYR A 327 -4.18 4.34 17.49
CA TYR A 327 -4.44 5.70 17.98
C TYR A 327 -3.41 6.12 19.04
N GLY A 328 -3.27 7.42 19.24
CA GLY A 328 -2.28 8.01 20.14
C GLY A 328 -1.53 9.15 19.46
N TYR A 329 -0.59 9.77 20.17
CA TYR A 329 0.20 10.83 19.55
C TYR A 329 1.11 10.27 18.46
N GLY A 330 0.82 10.63 17.21
CA GLY A 330 1.80 10.60 16.16
C GLY A 330 2.75 11.77 16.30
N SER A 331 4.01 11.55 15.93
CA SER A 331 4.90 12.62 15.50
C SER A 331 4.36 13.22 14.19
N GLU A 332 3.12 13.70 14.14
CA GLU A 332 2.60 14.43 12.97
C GLU A 332 3.13 15.87 13.06
N GLN A 333 4.40 16.01 12.72
CA GLN A 333 5.06 17.31 12.66
C GLN A 333 4.73 18.00 11.36
N SER A 334 4.77 19.34 11.36
CA SER A 334 4.54 20.20 10.20
C SER A 334 5.35 19.80 8.95
N HIS A 335 6.52 19.18 9.11
CA HIS A 335 7.36 18.68 8.01
C HIS A 335 6.77 17.48 7.25
N ILE A 336 5.84 16.72 7.85
CA ILE A 336 5.21 15.54 7.24
C ILE A 336 4.14 15.94 6.20
N GLN A 337 3.64 17.18 6.27
CA GLN A 337 2.70 17.72 5.29
C GLN A 337 3.29 17.80 3.88
N LEU A 338 4.63 17.95 3.74
CA LEU A 338 5.27 18.18 2.45
C LEU A 338 5.13 17.01 1.48
N PHE A 339 5.20 15.78 1.97
CA PHE A 339 5.10 14.59 1.13
C PHE A 339 3.71 13.93 1.16
N LYS A 340 2.84 14.33 2.10
CA LYS A 340 1.48 13.80 2.25
C LYS A 340 0.67 13.86 0.95
N ILE A 341 0.74 14.98 0.22
CA ILE A 341 0.07 15.14 -1.08
C ILE A 341 0.58 14.11 -2.09
N SER A 342 1.90 13.95 -2.20
CA SER A 342 2.50 12.97 -3.13
C SER A 342 2.17 11.52 -2.73
N MET A 343 2.14 11.23 -1.43
CA MET A 343 1.80 9.91 -0.88
C MET A 343 0.35 9.54 -1.18
N ALA A 344 -0.57 10.49 -1.03
CA ALA A 344 -2.00 10.31 -1.27
C ALA A 344 -2.33 10.22 -2.77
N ALA A 345 -1.57 10.90 -3.63
CA ALA A 345 -1.83 11.03 -5.06
C ALA A 345 -2.31 9.74 -5.77
N PRO A 346 -1.68 8.56 -5.60
CA PRO A 346 -2.15 7.34 -6.25
C PRO A 346 -3.48 6.78 -5.73
N LEU A 347 -4.00 7.26 -4.59
CA LEU A 347 -5.21 6.79 -3.91
C LEU A 347 -6.41 7.75 -4.04
N LEU A 348 -6.15 9.01 -4.41
CA LEU A 348 -7.16 10.06 -4.49
C LEU A 348 -8.02 9.91 -5.75
N HIS A 349 -9.26 10.36 -5.70
CA HIS A 349 -10.19 10.51 -6.82
C HIS A 349 -10.57 11.99 -6.97
N TYR A 350 -11.19 12.36 -8.09
CA TYR A 350 -11.69 13.73 -8.29
C TYR A 350 -12.68 14.17 -7.20
N SER A 351 -13.47 13.24 -6.66
CA SER A 351 -14.41 13.50 -5.57
C SER A 351 -13.76 13.99 -4.27
N ASP A 352 -12.45 13.77 -4.11
CA ASP A 352 -11.75 14.03 -2.86
C ASP A 352 -11.19 15.45 -2.77
N CYS A 353 -11.43 16.27 -3.81
CA CYS A 353 -10.89 17.62 -3.92
C CYS A 353 -11.31 18.56 -2.78
N PHE A 354 -12.32 18.22 -1.97
CA PHE A 354 -12.68 19.02 -0.78
C PHE A 354 -12.30 18.32 0.54
N ASP A 355 -12.55 17.02 0.62
CA ASP A 355 -12.33 16.24 1.84
C ASP A 355 -10.85 16.03 2.14
N PHE A 356 -10.01 15.71 1.14
CA PHE A 356 -8.58 15.55 1.38
C PHE A 356 -7.92 16.88 1.79
N PRO A 357 -8.17 18.01 1.09
CA PRO A 357 -7.62 19.29 1.49
C PRO A 357 -8.07 19.81 2.85
N SER A 358 -9.26 19.44 3.34
CA SER A 358 -9.73 19.90 4.65
C SER A 358 -8.83 19.42 5.80
N GLY A 359 -8.04 18.36 5.58
CA GLY A 359 -7.06 17.83 6.54
C GLY A 359 -5.76 18.63 6.68
N PHE A 360 -5.59 19.75 5.97
CA PHE A 360 -4.42 20.61 6.07
C PHE A 360 -4.73 21.88 6.87
N GLN A 361 -3.79 22.37 7.69
CA GLN A 361 -3.99 23.62 8.44
C GLN A 361 -3.80 24.86 7.56
N GLN A 362 -2.71 24.91 6.79
CA GLN A 362 -2.34 26.10 6.02
C GLN A 362 -3.15 26.19 4.73
N TRP A 363 -3.67 27.38 4.44
CA TRP A 363 -4.44 27.62 3.20
C TRP A 363 -3.63 27.27 1.94
N SER A 364 -2.33 27.55 1.93
CA SER A 364 -1.41 27.18 0.85
C SER A 364 -1.40 25.68 0.58
N ASP A 365 -1.31 24.87 1.63
CA ASP A 365 -1.31 23.41 1.50
C ASP A 365 -2.69 22.86 1.16
N ARG A 366 -3.79 23.48 1.65
CA ARG A 366 -5.15 23.18 1.19
C ARG A 366 -5.29 23.38 -0.31
N PHE A 367 -4.84 24.53 -0.82
CA PHE A 367 -4.92 24.84 -2.25
C PHE A 367 -4.06 23.90 -3.09
N ARG A 368 -2.86 23.55 -2.60
CA ARG A 368 -2.00 22.54 -3.25
C ARG A 368 -2.64 21.16 -3.27
N ALA A 369 -3.27 20.73 -2.18
CA ALA A 369 -3.97 19.46 -2.09
C ALA A 369 -5.21 19.43 -3.00
N PHE A 370 -5.98 20.52 -3.07
CA PHE A 370 -7.11 20.69 -3.98
C PHE A 370 -6.65 20.56 -5.44
N THR A 371 -5.60 21.31 -5.78
CA THR A 371 -4.99 21.30 -7.12
C THR A 371 -4.47 19.89 -7.46
N ALA A 372 -3.85 19.19 -6.52
CA ALA A 372 -3.37 17.83 -6.69
C ALA A 372 -4.49 16.79 -6.94
N CYS A 373 -5.69 17.02 -6.42
CA CYS A 373 -6.85 16.16 -6.70
C CYS A 373 -7.34 16.32 -8.15
N ILE A 374 -7.24 17.53 -8.71
CA ILE A 374 -7.67 17.83 -10.08
C ILE A 374 -6.54 17.54 -11.07
N PHE A 375 -5.40 18.18 -10.87
CA PHE A 375 -4.18 18.08 -11.68
C PHE A 375 -3.15 17.24 -10.93
N ARG A 376 -3.26 15.91 -11.05
CA ARG A 376 -2.46 14.98 -10.24
C ARG A 376 -0.98 15.03 -10.60
N GLY A 377 -0.62 15.50 -11.79
CA GLY A 377 0.77 15.77 -12.15
C GLY A 377 1.46 16.72 -11.18
N SER A 378 0.73 17.69 -10.59
CA SER A 378 1.28 18.61 -9.59
C SER A 378 1.73 17.92 -8.29
N ALA A 379 1.03 16.86 -7.88
CA ALA A 379 1.39 16.06 -6.72
C ALA A 379 2.64 15.19 -6.94
N LEU A 380 2.94 14.89 -8.19
CA LEU A 380 3.98 13.97 -8.62
C LEU A 380 5.16 14.69 -9.30
N GLN A 381 5.20 16.03 -9.21
CA GLN A 381 6.22 16.85 -9.87
C GLN A 381 7.64 16.37 -9.58
N SER A 382 7.99 16.15 -8.30
CA SER A 382 9.33 15.69 -7.92
C SER A 382 9.64 14.28 -8.46
N ASP A 383 8.64 13.40 -8.52
CA ASP A 383 8.80 12.05 -9.07
C ASP A 383 8.97 12.07 -10.60
N VAL A 384 8.31 13.02 -11.29
CA VAL A 384 8.48 13.27 -12.74
C VAL A 384 9.87 13.81 -13.04
N VAL A 385 10.35 14.76 -12.24
CA VAL A 385 11.71 15.29 -12.38
C VAL A 385 12.74 14.17 -12.19
N ASP A 386 12.60 13.35 -11.14
CA ASP A 386 13.48 12.18 -10.92
C ASP A 386 13.45 11.17 -12.08
N LEU A 387 12.27 10.91 -12.68
CA LEU A 387 12.16 10.06 -13.87
C LEU A 387 12.94 10.65 -15.07
N LEU A 388 12.86 11.96 -15.28
CA LEU A 388 13.51 12.64 -16.41
C LEU A 388 15.03 12.74 -16.21
N GLU A 389 15.49 12.96 -14.98
CA GLU A 389 16.91 13.03 -14.63
C GLU A 389 17.55 11.64 -14.62
N HIS A 390 16.80 10.60 -14.23
CA HIS A 390 17.33 9.25 -13.98
C HIS A 390 16.50 8.11 -14.59
N PRO A 391 16.18 8.11 -15.90
CA PRO A 391 15.24 7.15 -16.49
C PRO A 391 15.72 5.69 -16.44
N ILE A 392 17.02 5.45 -16.62
CA ILE A 392 17.59 4.09 -16.56
C ILE A 392 17.56 3.54 -15.13
N VAL A 393 17.86 4.39 -14.15
CA VAL A 393 17.78 4.04 -12.72
C VAL A 393 16.33 3.74 -12.36
N ARG A 394 15.38 4.55 -12.86
CA ARG A 394 13.95 4.31 -12.67
C ARG A 394 13.54 2.94 -13.21
N ALA A 395 13.88 2.60 -14.45
CA ALA A 395 13.54 1.30 -15.05
C ALA A 395 14.07 0.12 -14.21
N LYS A 396 15.33 0.18 -13.76
CA LYS A 396 15.91 -0.83 -12.86
C LYS A 396 15.17 -0.90 -11.52
N SER A 397 14.81 0.26 -10.95
CA SER A 397 14.10 0.32 -9.67
C SER A 397 12.72 -0.35 -9.73
N ILE A 398 12.00 -0.21 -10.84
CA ILE A 398 10.68 -0.82 -11.08
C ILE A 398 10.79 -2.35 -11.12
N GLN A 399 11.79 -2.88 -11.83
CA GLN A 399 12.05 -4.33 -11.91
C GLN A 399 12.35 -4.93 -10.52
N LEU A 400 12.95 -4.15 -9.62
CA LEU A 400 13.24 -4.56 -8.25
C LEU A 400 12.06 -4.37 -7.28
N GLY A 401 10.93 -3.80 -7.73
CA GLY A 401 9.78 -3.49 -6.88
C GLY A 401 9.18 -4.72 -6.18
N GLN A 402 9.03 -5.83 -6.90
CA GLN A 402 8.55 -7.09 -6.30
C GLN A 402 9.50 -7.63 -5.24
N LYS A 403 10.82 -7.55 -5.48
CA LYS A 403 11.83 -7.95 -4.49
C LYS A 403 11.75 -7.09 -3.22
N ARG A 404 11.45 -5.79 -3.35
CA ARG A 404 11.23 -4.90 -2.20
C ARG A 404 9.99 -5.27 -1.40
N LEU A 405 8.88 -5.58 -2.06
CA LEU A 405 7.67 -6.09 -1.38
C LEU A 405 7.97 -7.37 -0.60
N ALA A 406 8.67 -8.32 -1.22
CA ALA A 406 9.09 -9.56 -0.55
C ALA A 406 10.02 -9.29 0.64
N ALA A 407 10.98 -8.35 0.50
CA ALA A 407 11.89 -7.95 1.56
C ALA A 407 11.15 -7.37 2.78
N ARG A 408 10.06 -6.61 2.57
CA ARG A 408 9.22 -6.11 3.66
C ARG A 408 8.58 -7.24 4.47
N ALA A 409 8.11 -8.30 3.81
CA ALA A 409 7.48 -9.43 4.47
C ALA A 409 8.43 -10.21 5.40
N ILE A 410 9.72 -10.26 5.06
CA ILE A 410 10.75 -10.98 5.85
C ILE A 410 11.54 -10.06 6.80
N TYR A 411 11.18 -8.78 6.88
CA TYR A 411 11.88 -7.82 7.74
C TYR A 411 11.71 -8.15 9.22
N LYS A 412 12.83 -8.27 9.94
CA LYS A 412 12.89 -8.67 11.35
C LYS A 412 12.99 -7.50 12.34
N GLY A 413 13.09 -6.26 11.85
CA GLY A 413 13.43 -5.10 12.68
C GLY A 413 14.94 -4.87 12.75
N ARG A 414 15.34 -3.76 13.40
CA ARG A 414 16.75 -3.41 13.61
C ARG A 414 17.31 -4.05 14.87
N ASP A 415 18.58 -4.40 14.87
CA ASP A 415 19.23 -4.98 16.06
C ASP A 415 19.74 -3.92 17.05
N SER A 416 19.86 -2.66 16.61
CA SER A 416 20.30 -1.55 17.45
C SER A 416 19.29 -1.24 18.56
N ASP A 417 19.79 -0.79 19.71
CA ASP A 417 18.96 -0.30 20.81
C ASP A 417 19.54 0.96 21.46
N ILE A 418 18.77 1.60 22.33
CA ILE A 418 19.18 2.79 23.09
C ILE A 418 19.41 2.51 24.59
N THR A 419 19.63 1.24 24.96
CA THR A 419 19.96 0.81 26.34
C THR A 419 21.09 1.62 26.94
N GLY A 420 20.90 2.05 28.19
CA GLY A 420 21.80 2.97 28.89
C GLY A 420 21.43 4.45 28.71
N THR A 421 20.41 4.76 27.91
CA THR A 421 19.79 6.09 27.89
C THR A 421 18.80 6.20 29.04
N SER A 422 18.85 7.28 29.81
CA SER A 422 17.89 7.59 30.87
C SER A 422 17.29 8.97 30.66
N TYR A 423 16.02 9.13 31.03
CA TYR A 423 15.30 10.40 30.99
C TYR A 423 14.66 10.66 32.35
N ASP A 424 14.89 11.85 32.90
CA ASP A 424 14.18 12.33 34.08
C ASP A 424 13.07 13.30 33.64
N PRO A 425 11.78 12.93 33.75
CA PRO A 425 10.67 13.78 33.33
C PRO A 425 10.50 15.03 34.20
N LYS A 426 11.07 15.08 35.42
CA LYS A 426 10.95 16.24 36.30
C LYS A 426 11.93 17.34 35.93
N THR A 427 13.14 16.97 35.55
CA THR A 427 14.22 17.91 35.21
C THR A 427 14.38 18.10 33.69
N GLY A 428 13.81 17.19 32.89
CA GLY A 428 14.03 17.13 31.44
C GLY A 428 15.43 16.62 31.08
N GLN A 429 16.23 16.16 32.04
CA GLN A 429 17.61 15.75 31.80
C GLN A 429 17.66 14.38 31.10
N ILE A 430 18.50 14.29 30.07
CA ILE A 430 18.75 13.05 29.32
C ILE A 430 20.22 12.66 29.48
N THR A 431 20.46 11.42 29.84
CA THR A 431 21.81 10.83 29.87
C THR A 431 21.91 9.83 28.73
N PHE A 432 22.96 9.94 27.92
CA PHE A 432 23.19 9.06 26.79
C PHE A 432 24.41 8.15 27.02
N PRO A 433 24.37 6.88 26.58
CA PRO A 433 25.55 6.04 26.60
C PRO A 433 26.52 6.47 25.49
N PRO A 434 27.85 6.30 25.67
CA PRO A 434 28.86 6.79 24.72
C PRO A 434 28.68 6.27 23.28
N ARG A 435 28.11 5.07 23.13
CA ARG A 435 27.91 4.39 21.85
C ARG A 435 26.88 5.05 20.91
N LEU A 436 26.01 5.93 21.41
CA LEU A 436 25.03 6.60 20.54
C LEU A 436 25.69 7.72 19.75
N THR A 437 25.42 7.72 18.45
CA THR A 437 25.80 8.81 17.53
C THR A 437 25.03 10.09 17.85
N GLU A 438 25.54 11.25 17.45
CA GLU A 438 24.85 12.52 17.71
C GLU A 438 23.48 12.58 17.01
N ALA A 439 23.36 12.01 15.80
CA ALA A 439 22.08 11.90 15.11
C ALA A 439 21.04 11.08 15.91
N GLN A 440 21.45 9.99 16.55
CA GLN A 440 20.56 9.20 17.43
C GLN A 440 20.17 9.99 18.68
N ARG A 441 21.12 10.73 19.27
CA ARG A 441 20.84 11.57 20.44
C ARG A 441 19.84 12.67 20.10
N GLU A 442 20.01 13.33 18.96
CA GLU A 442 19.07 14.34 18.47
C GLU A 442 17.68 13.75 18.20
N ALA A 443 17.60 12.57 17.57
CA ALA A 443 16.32 11.90 17.36
C ALA A 443 15.59 11.58 18.68
N ILE A 444 16.33 11.21 19.74
CA ILE A 444 15.77 10.96 21.08
C ILE A 444 15.37 12.27 21.78
N ARG A 445 16.19 13.32 21.70
CA ARG A 445 15.82 14.65 22.25
C ARG A 445 14.53 15.13 21.60
N TYR A 446 14.45 14.98 20.29
CA TYR A 446 13.29 15.36 19.51
C TYR A 446 12.03 14.58 19.89
N SER A 447 12.17 13.28 20.21
CA SER A 447 11.01 12.48 20.60
C SER A 447 10.40 12.86 21.94
N LEU A 448 11.22 13.45 22.82
CA LEU A 448 10.82 13.86 24.16
C LEU A 448 10.26 15.29 24.20
N ALA A 449 10.41 16.06 23.13
CA ALA A 449 9.89 17.42 23.05
C ALA A 449 8.35 17.39 23.03
N PRO A 450 7.67 18.05 23.99
CA PRO A 450 6.21 18.06 24.02
C PRO A 450 5.67 18.80 22.78
N PRO A 451 4.58 18.31 22.17
CA PRO A 451 3.95 18.99 21.05
C PRO A 451 3.35 20.30 21.53
N SER A 452 3.35 21.31 20.66
CA SER A 452 2.61 22.55 20.94
C SER A 452 1.11 22.26 21.15
N GLN A 453 0.43 23.05 21.97
CA GLN A 453 -1.01 22.91 22.20
C GLN A 453 -1.80 22.90 20.88
N SER A 454 -1.46 23.79 19.93
CA SER A 454 -2.10 23.85 18.61
C SER A 454 -1.91 22.55 17.81
N ALA A 455 -0.69 21.97 17.84
CA ALA A 455 -0.42 20.70 17.17
C ALA A 455 -1.23 19.55 17.80
N THR A 456 -1.32 19.50 19.13
CA THR A 456 -2.15 18.52 19.85
C THR A 456 -3.61 18.62 19.47
N HIS A 457 -4.21 19.82 19.52
CA HIS A 457 -5.61 20.03 19.15
C HIS A 457 -5.90 19.60 17.71
N HIS A 458 -5.00 19.94 16.78
CA HIS A 458 -5.17 19.57 15.38
C HIS A 458 -5.05 18.07 15.15
N LEU A 459 -4.09 17.40 15.78
CA LEU A 459 -3.96 15.95 15.69
C LEU A 459 -5.22 15.25 16.21
N MET A 460 -5.76 15.71 17.34
CA MET A 460 -7.00 15.17 17.90
C MET A 460 -8.19 15.38 16.96
N GLU A 461 -8.29 16.56 16.35
CA GLU A 461 -9.33 16.85 15.35
C GLU A 461 -9.21 15.95 14.12
N LEU A 462 -8.00 15.79 13.57
CA LEU A 462 -7.74 14.90 12.43
C LEU A 462 -8.08 13.45 12.76
N GLN A 463 -7.61 12.93 13.90
CA GLN A 463 -7.92 11.56 14.30
C GLN A 463 -9.42 11.36 14.46
N ARG A 464 -10.13 12.29 15.11
CA ARG A 464 -11.59 12.21 15.26
C ARG A 464 -12.30 12.19 13.91
N VAL A 465 -12.00 13.13 13.03
CA VAL A 465 -12.65 13.25 11.71
C VAL A 465 -12.41 12.02 10.84
N TRP A 466 -11.16 11.57 10.74
CA TRP A 466 -10.81 10.48 9.82
C TRP A 466 -11.16 9.11 10.39
N ILE A 467 -11.10 8.92 11.71
CA ILE A 467 -11.62 7.70 12.34
C ILE A 467 -13.14 7.64 12.17
N GLN A 468 -13.88 8.74 12.36
CA GLN A 468 -15.31 8.77 12.07
C GLN A 468 -15.59 8.36 10.62
N ARG A 469 -14.86 8.90 9.64
CA ARG A 469 -15.02 8.51 8.23
C ARG A 469 -14.74 7.03 7.97
N ILE A 470 -13.75 6.45 8.65
CA ILE A 470 -13.50 5.00 8.57
C ILE A 470 -14.68 4.24 9.20
N LEU A 471 -15.14 4.64 10.38
CA LEU A 471 -16.28 4.00 11.05
C LEU A 471 -17.55 4.06 10.19
N ASP A 472 -17.87 5.21 9.61
CA ASP A 472 -19.02 5.40 8.72
C ASP A 472 -18.93 4.49 7.50
N ARG A 473 -17.74 4.37 6.89
CA ARG A 473 -17.49 3.48 5.75
C ARG A 473 -17.80 2.01 6.08
N TYR A 474 -17.47 1.57 7.29
CA TYR A 474 -17.68 0.19 7.73
C TYR A 474 -18.94 0.02 8.60
N SER A 475 -19.81 1.03 8.73
CA SER A 475 -20.97 1.01 9.63
C SER A 475 -21.93 -0.16 9.32
N GLY A 476 -22.27 -0.36 8.05
CA GLY A 476 -23.10 -1.47 7.56
C GLY A 476 -22.33 -2.73 7.17
N SER A 477 -21.07 -2.87 7.61
CA SER A 477 -20.18 -3.98 7.23
C SER A 477 -19.97 -4.98 8.37
N PRO A 478 -19.85 -6.29 8.06
CA PRO A 478 -19.44 -7.31 9.04
C PRO A 478 -17.99 -7.16 9.53
N THR A 479 -17.16 -6.34 8.89
CA THR A 479 -15.76 -6.13 9.26
C THR A 479 -15.65 -5.48 10.64
N ALA A 480 -15.12 -6.17 11.65
CA ALA A 480 -14.90 -5.56 12.96
C ALA A 480 -13.87 -4.42 12.88
N ILE A 481 -14.09 -3.34 13.62
CA ILE A 481 -13.12 -2.25 13.76
C ILE A 481 -12.50 -2.33 15.14
N ILE A 482 -11.17 -2.35 15.17
CA ILE A 482 -10.37 -2.42 16.39
C ILE A 482 -9.56 -1.15 16.52
N LEU A 483 -9.70 -0.46 17.65
CA LEU A 483 -8.89 0.68 18.02
C LEU A 483 -7.80 0.22 18.99
N MET A 484 -6.54 0.48 18.65
CA MET A 484 -5.37 -0.01 19.36
C MET A 484 -4.48 1.15 19.82
N PRO A 485 -4.10 1.26 21.11
CA PRO A 485 -3.15 2.28 21.53
C PRO A 485 -1.77 2.00 20.94
N MET A 486 -1.04 3.06 20.61
CA MET A 486 0.33 2.93 20.12
C MET A 486 1.33 2.80 21.27
N PRO A 487 2.43 2.05 21.08
CA PRO A 487 3.55 2.09 22.03
C PRO A 487 4.03 3.53 22.24
N ARG A 488 4.08 3.98 23.50
CA ARG A 488 4.30 5.39 23.87
C ARG A 488 5.76 5.83 23.79
N GLY A 489 6.70 4.89 23.68
CA GLY A 489 8.13 5.16 23.60
C GLY A 489 8.94 4.47 24.70
N PRO A 490 10.25 4.73 24.77
CA PRO A 490 11.19 3.99 25.61
C PRO A 490 11.25 4.40 27.09
N PHE A 491 10.66 5.53 27.50
CA PHE A 491 10.87 6.12 28.84
C PHE A 491 9.55 6.24 29.60
N GLY A 492 8.99 5.12 30.06
CA GLY A 492 7.67 5.06 30.69
C GLY A 492 7.39 6.11 31.78
N GLY A 493 6.10 6.37 32.05
CA GLY A 493 5.66 7.20 33.19
C GLY A 493 5.89 8.71 33.11
N GLY A 494 6.43 9.25 32.01
CA GLY A 494 6.61 10.71 31.81
C GLY A 494 5.92 11.29 30.57
N SER A 495 5.23 10.45 29.80
CA SER A 495 4.70 10.85 28.51
C SER A 495 3.39 11.63 28.70
N GLN A 496 3.44 12.96 28.51
CA GLN A 496 2.27 13.78 28.17
C GLN A 496 1.58 13.32 26.86
N PHE A 497 2.09 12.24 26.27
CA PHE A 497 1.66 11.58 25.06
C PHE A 497 0.74 10.36 25.30
N SER A 498 0.29 10.11 26.55
CA SER A 498 -0.84 9.21 26.81
C SER A 498 -2.10 10.05 26.88
N LEU A 499 -3.05 9.77 26.00
CA LEU A 499 -4.38 10.35 26.05
C LEU A 499 -5.37 9.19 26.07
N ALA A 500 -6.22 9.19 27.08
CA ALA A 500 -7.28 8.23 27.21
C ALA A 500 -8.17 8.25 25.95
N TYR A 501 -8.70 7.07 25.60
CA TYR A 501 -9.65 6.90 24.51
C TYR A 501 -10.77 7.96 24.52
N GLY A 502 -11.36 8.20 25.70
CA GLY A 502 -12.42 9.19 25.88
C GLY A 502 -12.01 10.61 25.48
N THR A 503 -10.71 10.94 25.56
CA THR A 503 -10.18 12.25 25.18
C THR A 503 -10.03 12.41 23.67
N PHE A 504 -9.61 11.36 22.95
CA PHE A 504 -9.55 11.39 21.48
C PHE A 504 -10.95 11.36 20.85
N PHE A 505 -11.83 10.52 21.41
CA PHE A 505 -13.05 10.08 20.73
C PHE A 505 -14.34 10.56 21.37
N GLY A 506 -14.27 11.51 22.30
CA GLY A 506 -15.45 12.25 22.75
C GLY A 506 -16.21 12.83 21.56
N GLY A 507 -17.45 12.38 21.36
CA GLY A 507 -18.32 12.81 20.27
C GLY A 507 -18.25 12.00 18.96
N ILE A 508 -17.53 10.87 18.91
CA ILE A 508 -17.66 9.92 17.79
C ILE A 508 -19.04 9.26 17.81
N ALA A 509 -19.73 9.27 16.67
CA ALA A 509 -20.98 8.55 16.47
C ALA A 509 -20.67 7.08 16.16
N VAL A 510 -20.97 6.21 17.13
CA VAL A 510 -20.71 4.77 17.04
C VAL A 510 -22.01 4.07 16.61
N HIS A 511 -22.11 3.76 15.33
CA HIS A 511 -23.28 3.07 14.75
C HIS A 511 -23.17 1.53 14.86
N LYS A 512 -22.01 1.01 15.28
CA LYS A 512 -21.78 -0.41 15.54
C LYS A 512 -20.72 -0.62 16.63
N PRO A 513 -20.72 -1.75 17.36
CA PRO A 513 -19.71 -2.01 18.37
C PRO A 513 -18.28 -1.91 17.81
N ILE A 514 -17.42 -1.20 18.53
CA ILE A 514 -15.99 -1.07 18.26
C ILE A 514 -15.25 -1.83 19.36
N LEU A 515 -14.23 -2.60 18.98
CA LEU A 515 -13.36 -3.26 19.95
C LEU A 515 -12.20 -2.33 20.30
N LEU A 516 -12.05 -2.02 21.58
CA LEU A 516 -10.95 -1.21 22.08
C LEU A 516 -9.96 -2.10 22.83
N LEU A 517 -8.67 -1.98 22.48
CA LEU A 517 -7.60 -2.55 23.30
C LEU A 517 -7.35 -1.62 24.51
N PRO A 518 -7.12 -2.17 25.71
CA PRO A 518 -6.81 -1.39 26.90
C PRO A 518 -5.65 -0.42 26.66
N GLU A 519 -5.75 0.81 27.16
CA GLU A 519 -4.73 1.85 26.94
C GLU A 519 -3.32 1.40 27.33
N HIS A 520 -3.22 0.63 28.42
CA HIS A 520 -1.97 0.16 29.01
C HIS A 520 -1.50 -1.20 28.46
N THR A 521 -2.09 -1.71 27.38
CA THR A 521 -1.74 -3.03 26.80
C THR A 521 -0.24 -3.15 26.48
N PHE A 522 0.42 -2.05 26.13
CA PHE A 522 1.82 -2.06 25.67
C PHE A 522 2.82 -1.43 26.64
N ASP A 523 2.44 -1.17 27.90
CA ASP A 523 3.32 -0.54 28.89
C ASP A 523 4.61 -1.35 29.15
N PHE A 524 4.55 -2.67 28.97
CA PHE A 524 5.72 -3.54 29.08
C PHE A 524 6.81 -3.25 28.02
N LEU A 525 6.47 -2.54 26.94
CA LEU A 525 7.44 -2.11 25.94
C LEU A 525 8.20 -0.86 26.34
N GLU A 526 7.83 -0.15 27.40
CA GLU A 526 8.39 1.15 27.79
C GLU A 526 9.77 1.05 28.43
N SER A 527 10.71 0.51 27.66
CA SER A 527 12.10 0.31 28.06
C SER A 527 13.03 0.57 26.88
N PRO A 528 14.18 1.25 27.09
CA PRO A 528 15.17 1.54 26.05
C PRO A 528 15.66 0.30 25.28
N GLN A 529 15.59 -0.89 25.88
CA GLN A 529 16.01 -2.15 25.24
C GLN A 529 15.13 -2.59 24.07
N TYR A 530 13.92 -2.03 23.95
CA TYR A 530 12.95 -2.38 22.90
C TYR A 530 12.89 -1.37 21.76
N TYR A 531 13.67 -0.29 21.81
CA TYR A 531 13.65 0.78 20.81
C TYR A 531 15.05 1.05 20.26
N PHE A 532 15.14 1.41 18.98
CA PHE A 532 16.40 1.87 18.37
C PHE A 532 16.54 3.39 18.29
N ASP A 533 15.43 4.11 18.51
CA ASP A 533 15.39 5.56 18.67
C ASP A 533 14.27 5.95 19.65
N GLY A 534 13.85 7.21 19.68
CA GLY A 534 12.82 7.70 20.59
C GLY A 534 11.37 7.26 20.29
N TYR A 535 11.11 6.67 19.12
CA TYR A 535 9.75 6.36 18.64
C TYR A 535 9.57 4.92 18.15
N HIS A 536 10.63 4.31 17.60
CA HIS A 536 10.54 3.10 16.81
C HIS A 536 11.11 1.89 17.55
N LEU A 537 10.30 0.83 17.58
CA LEU A 537 10.68 -0.45 18.16
C LEU A 537 11.83 -1.07 17.36
N ASN A 538 12.77 -1.69 18.06
CA ASN A 538 13.80 -2.55 17.45
C ASN A 538 13.26 -3.97 17.23
N GLY A 539 14.10 -4.90 16.78
CA GLY A 539 13.70 -6.29 16.50
C GLY A 539 13.10 -7.01 17.72
N LYS A 540 13.65 -6.78 18.93
CA LYS A 540 13.11 -7.34 20.19
C LYS A 540 11.73 -6.74 20.50
N GLY A 541 11.62 -5.42 20.40
CA GLY A 541 10.36 -4.70 20.60
C GLY A 541 9.29 -5.13 19.60
N ARG A 542 9.64 -5.24 18.31
CA ARG A 542 8.77 -5.69 17.22
C ARG A 542 8.22 -7.09 17.47
N GLN A 543 9.07 -8.02 17.90
CA GLN A 543 8.65 -9.36 18.25
C GLN A 543 7.61 -9.33 19.37
N LYS A 544 7.93 -8.68 20.49
CA LYS A 544 7.05 -8.62 21.66
C LYS A 544 5.74 -7.87 21.40
N PHE A 545 5.80 -6.79 20.64
CA PHE A 545 4.61 -6.06 20.19
C PHE A 545 3.71 -6.94 19.32
N THR A 546 4.30 -7.65 18.35
CA THR A 546 3.53 -8.55 17.47
C THR A 546 2.88 -9.70 18.26
N GLU A 547 3.60 -10.30 19.20
CA GLU A 547 3.07 -11.34 20.09
C GLU A 547 1.85 -10.85 20.89
N ALA A 548 1.96 -9.67 21.52
CA ALA A 548 0.88 -9.08 22.31
C ALA A 548 -0.34 -8.69 21.45
N VAL A 549 -0.12 -8.08 20.28
CA VAL A 549 -1.18 -7.71 19.34
C VAL A 549 -1.97 -8.95 18.91
N VAL A 550 -1.29 -10.04 18.53
CA VAL A 550 -1.99 -11.26 18.11
C VAL A 550 -2.78 -11.87 19.25
N ALA A 551 -2.20 -11.95 20.45
CA ALA A 551 -2.88 -12.51 21.61
C ALA A 551 -4.19 -11.76 21.93
N GLU A 552 -4.17 -10.43 21.94
CA GLU A 552 -5.36 -9.60 22.17
C GLU A 552 -6.40 -9.77 21.06
N LEU A 553 -5.97 -9.74 19.80
CA LEU A 553 -6.89 -9.80 18.66
C LEU A 553 -7.56 -11.17 18.53
N VAL A 554 -6.81 -12.26 18.68
CA VAL A 554 -7.35 -13.62 18.64
C VAL A 554 -8.38 -13.80 19.75
N THR A 555 -8.04 -13.42 20.98
CA THR A 555 -8.94 -13.53 22.13
C THR A 555 -10.24 -12.77 21.90
N ARG A 556 -10.16 -11.48 21.54
CA ARG A 556 -11.34 -10.61 21.39
C ARG A 556 -12.22 -11.00 20.21
N LEU A 557 -11.63 -11.35 19.07
CA LEU A 557 -12.39 -11.70 17.88
C LEU A 557 -13.06 -13.08 18.00
N GLN A 558 -12.46 -14.03 18.73
CA GLN A 558 -13.12 -15.29 19.05
C GLN A 558 -14.27 -15.11 20.04
N SER A 559 -14.10 -14.27 21.06
CA SER A 559 -15.18 -13.96 22.00
C SER A 559 -16.37 -13.28 21.33
N ALA A 560 -16.13 -12.37 20.37
CA ALA A 560 -17.18 -11.68 19.63
C ALA A 560 -18.02 -12.62 18.74
N ASP A 561 -17.41 -13.66 18.17
CA ASP A 561 -18.15 -14.69 17.43
C ASP A 561 -18.99 -15.58 18.36
N SER A 562 -18.55 -15.75 19.60
CA SER A 562 -19.22 -16.60 20.60
C SER A 562 -20.51 -15.96 21.12
N THR A 563 -20.54 -14.63 21.28
CA THR A 563 -21.76 -13.90 21.66
C THR A 563 -22.79 -13.81 20.53
N HIS A 564 -22.36 -13.93 19.27
CA HIS A 564 -23.27 -14.04 18.12
C HIS A 564 -23.93 -15.43 18.02
N LEU A 565 -23.34 -16.47 18.63
CA LEU A 565 -23.91 -17.81 18.76
C LEU A 565 -24.79 -17.98 20.01
N ALA A 566 -24.65 -17.09 21.02
CA ALA A 566 -25.43 -17.11 22.25
C ALA A 566 -26.69 -16.21 22.19
N SER A 567 -26.94 -15.54 21.06
CA SER A 567 -28.11 -14.67 20.85
C SER A 567 -29.25 -15.32 20.06
N ASP A 568 -29.14 -16.61 19.73
CA ASP A 568 -30.32 -17.44 19.42
C ASP A 568 -30.66 -18.30 20.65
N PRO A 569 -31.63 -17.85 21.47
CA PRO A 569 -32.62 -18.76 22.00
C PRO A 569 -34.04 -18.27 21.69
N GLU A 570 -34.80 -19.21 21.09
CA GLU A 570 -36.25 -19.28 20.82
C GLU A 570 -36.87 -18.44 19.70
#